data_AF-A0A6J5VNV9-F1
#
_entry.id   AF-A0A6J5VNV9-F1
#
_cell.length_a   1.000
_cell.length_b   1.000
_cell.length_c   1.000
_cell.angle_alpha   90.00
_cell.angle_beta   90.00
_cell.angle_gamma   90.00
#
_symmetry.space_group_name_H-M   'P 1'
#
loop_
_entity.id
_entity.type
_entity.pdbx_description
1 polymer ?
#
loop_
_entity_poly.entity_id
_entity_poly.type
_entity_poly.pdbx_seq_one_letter_code
_entity_poly.pdbx_strand_id
1 'polypeptide(L)'
;MAEKAGSGSSSPKAKTWCDHLALLSSDLTRIPKSDTPCKRCQDLKESWVCLSCKDVFCSRYVNMHFVEHYGQTKHCLAASCRYHYQCFPQIDLSSSSKLENMDALMVAVADLISEPVPSFDFRPADVQSLVWHDEHELALAKEGLQKIFDRGLEALADHQVQKEFLAYSAIFLAYPCPSELKDLSSFGVNLSEETSAFLQAQHKLKVASNLSASVTQKKFVLRQQASKYAEVKKEILATDEKVANLKAMIKELESEIKNLEASLATAESDREKTHEVLDTIDTQVTTVRDGLVSDLAQASAMEGMTRAANELVTQRQSAWDSLRTTFAKLF
;
A
#
# COMPACT_ATOMS: atom_id res chain seq x y z
N MET A 1 11.52 48.66 -6.93
CA MET A 1 11.74 47.20 -6.95
C MET A 1 11.71 46.70 -5.52
N ALA A 2 10.63 46.02 -5.14
CA ALA A 2 10.57 45.10 -4.00
C ALA A 2 9.31 44.26 -4.20
N GLU A 3 9.52 43.04 -4.71
CA GLU A 3 8.48 42.07 -5.05
C GLU A 3 7.75 41.60 -3.80
N LYS A 4 6.42 41.51 -3.90
CA LYS A 4 5.57 40.78 -2.96
C LYS A 4 5.74 39.28 -3.22
N ALA A 5 6.35 38.55 -2.29
CA ALA A 5 6.31 37.09 -2.29
C ALA A 5 4.88 36.63 -1.94
N GLY A 6 4.19 36.06 -2.94
CA GLY A 6 2.94 35.35 -2.75
C GLY A 6 3.17 34.07 -1.95
N SER A 7 2.53 33.95 -0.80
CA SER A 7 2.47 32.70 -0.03
C SER A 7 1.53 31.74 -0.77
N GLY A 8 2.11 30.84 -1.57
CA GLY A 8 1.39 29.75 -2.20
C GLY A 8 0.91 28.76 -1.14
N SER A 9 -0.40 28.70 -0.91
CA SER A 9 -1.04 27.64 -0.13
C SER A 9 -0.98 26.34 -0.95
N SER A 10 0.09 25.58 -0.80
CA SER A 10 0.12 24.20 -1.29
C SER A 10 -0.71 23.33 -0.36
N SER A 11 -1.83 22.80 -0.86
CA SER A 11 -2.61 21.77 -0.19
C SER A 11 -1.70 20.55 0.11
N PRO A 12 -1.68 20.01 1.34
CA PRO A 12 -0.86 18.84 1.65
C PRO A 12 -1.24 17.68 0.74
N LYS A 13 -0.24 16.99 0.19
CA LYS A 13 -0.45 15.73 -0.50
C LYS A 13 -0.71 14.65 0.54
N ALA A 14 -1.95 14.20 0.53
CA ALA A 14 -2.34 12.82 0.65
C ALA A 14 -1.21 11.77 0.94
N LYS A 15 -1.24 10.92 2.00
CA LYS A 15 -0.33 9.74 2.26
C LYS A 15 -0.94 8.32 2.60
N THR A 16 -0.92 7.30 1.71
CA THR A 16 -1.75 6.02 1.72
C THR A 16 -1.65 5.02 2.83
N TRP A 17 -0.69 5.19 3.71
CA TRP A 17 -0.51 4.24 4.78
C TRP A 17 0.34 4.91 5.84
N CYS A 18 -0.05 4.70 7.10
CA CYS A 18 0.79 5.01 8.24
C CYS A 18 0.73 3.84 9.22
N ASP A 19 1.81 3.64 9.97
CA ASP A 19 1.93 2.57 10.97
C ASP A 19 0.83 2.66 12.04
N HIS A 20 0.15 3.81 12.13
CA HIS A 20 -0.99 4.01 13.02
C HIS A 20 -2.30 3.39 12.54
N LEU A 21 -2.39 2.88 11.30
CA LEU A 21 -3.55 2.10 10.83
C LEU A 21 -3.71 0.81 11.64
N ALA A 22 -2.63 0.27 12.22
CA ALA A 22 -2.69 -0.85 13.15
C ALA A 22 -3.36 -0.50 14.50
N LEU A 23 -3.51 0.80 14.81
CA LEU A 23 -4.20 1.31 16.01
C LEU A 23 -5.69 1.59 15.76
N LEU A 24 -6.21 1.23 14.58
CA LEU A 24 -7.64 1.29 14.30
C LEU A 24 -8.37 0.25 15.17
N SER A 25 -9.43 0.70 15.85
CA SER A 25 -10.36 -0.22 16.49
C SER A 25 -11.01 -1.11 15.43
N SER A 26 -10.99 -2.43 15.66
CA SER A 26 -11.58 -3.44 14.76
C SER A 26 -13.09 -3.29 14.60
N ASP A 27 -13.74 -2.49 15.46
CA ASP A 27 -15.17 -2.20 15.40
C ASP A 27 -15.42 -0.80 14.79
N LEU A 28 -15.84 -0.81 13.52
CA LEU A 28 -16.27 0.37 12.76
C LEU A 28 -17.80 0.51 12.72
N THR A 29 -18.56 -0.31 13.46
CA THR A 29 -20.02 -0.40 13.30
C THR A 29 -20.82 0.75 13.94
N ARG A 30 -20.15 1.71 14.60
CA ARG A 30 -20.80 2.83 15.33
C ARG A 30 -20.11 4.17 15.07
N ILE A 31 -20.08 4.61 13.81
CA ILE A 31 -19.63 5.97 13.47
C ILE A 31 -20.77 6.94 13.83
N PRO A 32 -20.51 8.00 14.63
CA PRO A 32 -21.50 9.02 14.96
C PRO A 32 -22.10 9.64 13.69
N LYS A 33 -23.37 10.06 13.75
CA LYS A 33 -24.05 10.71 12.62
C LYS A 33 -23.31 11.98 12.19
N SER A 34 -23.42 12.34 10.92
CA SER A 34 -22.77 13.50 10.27
C SER A 34 -22.94 14.82 11.04
N ASP A 35 -24.03 14.93 11.80
CA ASP A 35 -24.42 16.15 12.50
C ASP A 35 -23.95 16.18 13.97
N THR A 36 -23.01 15.31 14.34
CA THR A 36 -22.49 15.27 15.71
C THR A 36 -21.57 16.48 15.94
N PRO A 37 -21.86 17.35 16.93
CA PRO A 37 -21.04 18.52 17.23
C PRO A 37 -19.76 18.14 17.97
N CYS A 38 -18.80 19.06 18.00
CA CYS A 38 -17.60 18.90 18.83
C CYS A 38 -17.97 18.68 20.30
N LYS A 39 -17.44 17.62 20.92
CA LYS A 39 -17.69 17.25 22.32
C LYS A 39 -17.34 18.35 23.33
N ARG A 40 -16.45 19.29 22.99
CA ARG A 40 -16.00 20.39 23.86
C ARG A 40 -16.77 21.69 23.63
N CYS A 41 -16.72 22.24 22.43
CA CYS A 41 -17.31 23.56 22.13
C CYS A 41 -18.69 23.51 21.47
N GLN A 42 -19.22 22.31 21.21
CA GLN A 42 -20.50 22.10 20.52
C GLN A 42 -20.58 22.73 19.10
N ASP A 43 -19.44 23.12 18.53
CA ASP A 43 -19.38 23.67 17.17
C ASP A 43 -19.53 22.53 16.15
N LEU A 44 -20.34 22.78 15.13
CA LEU A 44 -20.60 21.86 14.03
C LEU A 44 -19.65 22.09 12.84
N LYS A 45 -18.94 23.23 12.79
CA LYS A 45 -18.02 23.55 11.70
C LYS A 45 -16.82 22.60 11.73
N GLU A 46 -16.55 21.97 10.59
CA GLU A 46 -15.44 21.04 10.39
C GLU A 46 -15.26 20.05 11.55
N SER A 47 -16.29 19.24 11.82
CA SER A 47 -16.24 18.18 12.82
C SER A 47 -15.49 16.95 12.30
N TRP A 48 -14.60 16.43 13.14
CA TRP A 48 -13.77 15.25 12.88
C TRP A 48 -14.04 14.19 13.93
N VAL A 49 -14.34 12.96 13.51
CA VAL A 49 -14.45 11.80 14.38
C VAL A 49 -13.10 11.13 14.54
N CYS A 50 -12.69 10.85 15.79
CA CYS A 50 -11.53 10.02 16.08
C CYS A 50 -11.85 8.55 15.75
N LEU A 51 -11.05 7.91 14.91
CA LEU A 51 -11.31 6.52 14.51
C LEU A 51 -10.94 5.48 15.59
N SER A 52 -10.12 5.87 16.56
CA SER A 52 -9.74 5.03 17.71
C SER A 52 -10.81 5.03 18.81
N CYS A 53 -11.34 6.19 19.22
CA CYS A 53 -12.27 6.30 20.34
C CYS A 53 -13.71 6.75 19.98
N LYS A 54 -13.96 7.09 18.71
CA LYS A 54 -15.26 7.53 18.18
C LYS A 54 -15.80 8.87 18.71
N ASP A 55 -15.04 9.58 19.53
CA ASP A 55 -15.37 10.95 19.93
C ASP A 55 -15.20 11.94 18.78
N VAL A 56 -16.00 13.01 18.78
CA VAL A 56 -16.00 14.06 17.75
C VAL A 56 -15.39 15.35 18.28
N PHE A 57 -14.43 15.90 17.54
CA PHE A 57 -13.77 17.16 17.87
C PHE A 57 -13.69 18.10 16.67
N CYS A 58 -13.68 19.40 16.90
CA CYS A 58 -13.53 20.37 15.82
C CYS A 58 -12.08 20.40 15.30
N SER A 59 -11.93 20.81 14.03
CA SER A 59 -10.64 20.90 13.35
C SER A 59 -9.66 21.89 13.98
N ARG A 60 -8.43 21.89 13.47
CA ARG A 60 -7.41 22.89 13.81
C ARG A 60 -7.74 24.32 13.38
N TYR A 61 -8.68 24.50 12.45
CA TYR A 61 -9.09 25.80 11.94
C TYR A 61 -10.26 26.41 12.73
N VAL A 62 -10.87 25.64 13.62
CA VAL A 62 -11.97 26.09 14.49
C VAL A 62 -11.43 26.40 15.88
N ASN A 63 -11.33 25.39 16.77
CA ASN A 63 -10.84 25.55 18.15
C ASN A 63 -9.74 24.53 18.51
N MET A 64 -9.19 23.81 17.54
CA MET A 64 -8.07 22.87 17.73
C MET A 64 -8.31 21.71 18.71
N HIS A 65 -9.57 21.42 19.10
CA HIS A 65 -9.87 20.36 20.05
C HIS A 65 -9.42 18.96 19.59
N PHE A 66 -9.32 18.70 18.28
CA PHE A 66 -8.74 17.43 17.80
C PHE A 66 -7.22 17.34 18.06
N VAL A 67 -6.51 18.48 18.00
CA VAL A 67 -5.07 18.55 18.30
C VAL A 67 -4.82 18.32 19.79
N GLU A 68 -5.64 18.92 20.64
CA GLU A 68 -5.58 18.69 22.10
C GLU A 68 -5.90 17.24 22.45
N HIS A 69 -6.89 16.64 21.77
CA HIS A 69 -7.22 15.23 21.92
C HIS A 69 -6.03 14.33 21.57
N TYR A 70 -5.34 14.58 20.45
CA TYR A 70 -4.10 13.89 20.10
C TYR A 70 -3.01 14.05 21.17
N GLY A 71 -2.85 15.25 21.74
CA GLY A 71 -1.89 15.51 22.81
C GLY A 71 -2.12 14.62 24.05
N GLN A 72 -3.39 14.40 24.41
CA GLN A 72 -3.79 13.64 25.59
C GLN A 72 -3.83 12.12 25.38
N THR A 73 -4.25 11.67 24.20
CA THR A 73 -4.59 10.26 23.95
C THR A 73 -3.67 9.58 22.94
N LYS A 74 -2.89 10.36 22.18
CA LYS A 74 -2.08 9.90 21.04
C LYS A 74 -2.89 9.26 19.91
N HIS A 75 -4.21 9.43 19.88
CA HIS A 75 -5.02 9.04 18.72
C HIS A 75 -4.77 9.99 17.55
N CYS A 76 -4.21 9.46 16.46
CA CYS A 76 -3.79 10.26 15.31
C CYS A 76 -4.66 10.07 14.07
N LEU A 77 -5.67 9.18 14.13
CA LEU A 77 -6.55 8.90 13.00
C LEU A 77 -7.93 9.55 13.20
N ALA A 78 -8.34 10.30 12.18
CA ALA A 78 -9.58 11.05 12.15
C ALA A 78 -10.29 10.91 10.81
N ALA A 79 -11.62 11.00 10.80
CA ALA A 79 -12.41 11.16 9.59
C ALA A 79 -13.30 12.41 9.70
N SER A 80 -13.55 13.08 8.57
CA SER A 80 -14.46 14.24 8.53
C SER A 80 -15.92 13.78 8.51
N CYS A 81 -16.78 14.44 9.29
CA CYS A 81 -18.20 14.06 9.43
C CYS A 81 -19.12 14.66 8.36
N ARG A 82 -18.65 15.58 7.49
CA ARG A 82 -19.54 16.43 6.66
C ARG A 82 -19.80 15.99 5.21
N TYR A 83 -19.26 14.87 4.74
CA TYR A 83 -19.53 14.41 3.37
C TYR A 83 -19.94 12.95 3.34
N HIS A 84 -21.17 12.71 2.89
CA HIS A 84 -21.69 11.41 2.47
C HIS A 84 -20.63 10.67 1.62
N TYR A 85 -20.23 9.48 2.08
CA TYR A 85 -19.49 8.42 1.34
C TYR A 85 -18.38 8.84 0.38
N GLN A 86 -17.60 9.88 0.71
CA GLN A 86 -16.29 10.08 0.07
C GLN A 86 -15.21 9.97 1.13
N CYS A 87 -14.74 8.73 1.28
CA CYS A 87 -13.50 8.43 1.95
C CYS A 87 -12.41 9.25 1.24
N PHE A 88 -11.93 10.33 1.87
CA PHE A 88 -10.60 10.85 1.60
C PHE A 88 -9.66 10.26 2.64
N PRO A 89 -9.13 9.04 2.43
CA PRO A 89 -7.74 8.87 2.74
C PRO A 89 -7.06 9.75 1.68
N GLN A 90 -6.65 10.94 2.09
CA GLN A 90 -5.72 11.70 1.29
C GLN A 90 -4.45 10.89 1.42
N ILE A 91 -4.10 10.13 0.38
CA ILE A 91 -3.23 8.99 0.51
C ILE A 91 -2.39 8.69 -0.80
N ASP A 92 -1.18 9.29 -0.97
CA ASP A 92 -0.27 9.20 -2.13
C ASP A 92 0.90 8.24 -1.78
N LEU A 93 0.82 6.99 -2.24
CA LEU A 93 1.87 5.97 -2.16
C LEU A 93 2.39 5.80 -3.58
N SER A 94 3.36 6.62 -3.94
CA SER A 94 4.29 6.19 -4.97
C SER A 94 5.14 5.07 -4.37
N SER A 95 4.94 3.84 -4.87
CA SER A 95 5.81 2.68 -4.66
C SER A 95 7.29 3.03 -4.77
N SER A 96 7.64 4.04 -5.58
CA SER A 96 9.00 4.55 -5.82
C SER A 96 9.78 4.78 -4.53
N SER A 97 9.26 5.54 -3.56
CA SER A 97 10.03 5.92 -2.35
C SER A 97 10.31 4.75 -1.40
N LYS A 98 9.41 3.75 -1.35
CA LYS A 98 9.63 2.53 -0.56
C LYS A 98 10.59 1.58 -1.27
N LEU A 99 10.44 1.43 -2.59
CA LEU A 99 11.34 0.64 -3.41
C LEU A 99 12.76 1.21 -3.40
N GLU A 100 12.93 2.53 -3.48
CA GLU A 100 14.25 3.20 -3.41
C GLU A 100 14.99 2.92 -2.10
N ASN A 101 14.30 3.01 -0.96
CA ASN A 101 14.89 2.72 0.35
C ASN A 101 15.24 1.23 0.51
N MET A 102 14.38 0.34 0.00
CA MET A 102 14.64 -1.09 0.02
C MET A 102 15.75 -1.47 -0.96
N ASP A 103 15.84 -0.82 -2.11
CA ASP A 103 16.91 -1.01 -3.09
C ASP A 103 18.27 -0.64 -2.49
N ALA A 104 18.36 0.48 -1.77
CA ALA A 104 19.57 0.86 -1.05
C ALA A 104 19.99 -0.18 0.01
N LEU A 105 19.02 -0.72 0.75
CA LEU A 105 19.25 -1.82 1.70
C LEU A 105 19.71 -3.10 1.00
N MET A 106 19.14 -3.41 -0.16
CA MET A 106 19.49 -4.61 -0.93
C MET A 106 20.89 -4.56 -1.53
N VAL A 107 21.37 -3.37 -1.90
CA VAL A 107 22.78 -3.17 -2.30
C VAL A 107 23.72 -3.53 -1.15
N ALA A 108 23.45 -3.00 0.06
CA ALA A 108 24.26 -3.34 1.24
C ALA A 108 24.21 -4.84 1.58
N VAL A 109 23.07 -5.50 1.37
CA VAL A 109 22.94 -6.96 1.55
C VAL A 109 23.75 -7.73 0.50
N ALA A 110 23.78 -7.27 -0.76
CA ALA A 110 24.57 -7.89 -1.82
C ALA A 110 26.08 -7.83 -1.54
N ASP A 111 26.55 -6.69 -1.02
CA ASP A 111 27.95 -6.52 -0.60
C ASP A 111 28.32 -7.51 0.51
N LEU A 112 27.47 -7.60 1.55
CA LEU A 112 27.66 -8.53 2.68
C LEU A 112 27.66 -10.01 2.26
N ILE A 113 26.87 -10.37 1.24
CA ILE A 113 26.82 -11.74 0.71
C ILE A 113 28.10 -12.08 -0.08
N SER A 114 28.71 -11.09 -0.71
CA SER A 114 29.86 -11.27 -1.62
C SER A 114 31.20 -11.42 -0.88
N GLU A 115 31.28 -11.00 0.38
CA GLU A 115 32.48 -11.14 1.21
C GLU A 115 32.89 -12.63 1.40
N PRO A 116 34.18 -13.00 1.26
CA PRO A 116 34.66 -14.36 1.55
C PRO A 116 34.50 -14.73 3.04
N VAL A 117 34.19 -15.99 3.35
CA VAL A 117 34.24 -16.50 4.74
C VAL A 117 35.59 -17.18 4.97
N PRO A 118 36.38 -16.82 6.01
CA PRO A 118 37.66 -17.46 6.29
C PRO A 118 37.50 -18.95 6.66
N SER A 119 38.32 -19.82 6.05
CA SER A 119 38.38 -21.26 6.32
C SER A 119 39.53 -21.58 7.29
N PHE A 120 39.33 -22.52 8.22
CA PHE A 120 40.36 -23.00 9.14
C PHE A 120 40.33 -24.54 9.19
N ASP A 121 41.37 -25.20 8.68
CA ASP A 121 41.54 -26.66 8.69
C ASP A 121 42.69 -27.07 9.64
N PHE A 122 42.46 -28.04 10.52
CA PHE A 122 43.51 -28.65 11.35
C PHE A 122 43.33 -30.18 11.44
N ARG A 123 44.42 -30.95 11.24
CA ARG A 123 44.51 -32.40 11.45
C ARG A 123 45.77 -32.73 12.28
N PRO A 124 45.69 -33.57 13.33
CA PRO A 124 46.88 -34.16 13.98
C PRO A 124 47.20 -35.55 13.43
N ALA A 125 48.48 -35.94 13.48
CA ALA A 125 49.02 -37.21 13.01
C ALA A 125 49.53 -38.09 14.18
N ASP A 126 49.26 -39.39 14.10
CA ASP A 126 49.61 -40.44 15.06
C ASP A 126 51.09 -40.86 14.98
N VAL A 127 51.71 -41.21 16.13
CA VAL A 127 53.00 -41.94 16.17
C VAL A 127 53.02 -42.98 17.30
N GLN A 128 53.53 -44.18 16.98
CA GLN A 128 53.56 -45.41 17.79
C GLN A 128 54.89 -45.64 18.55
N SER A 129 54.73 -46.10 19.81
CA SER A 129 55.48 -47.04 20.67
C SER A 129 56.88 -47.59 20.32
N LEU A 130 57.75 -47.68 21.36
CA LEU A 130 58.57 -48.88 21.67
C LEU A 130 58.98 -48.98 23.17
N VAL A 131 59.32 -50.19 23.64
CA VAL A 131 59.69 -50.62 25.04
C VAL A 131 61.20 -50.83 25.18
N TRP A 132 61.82 -50.62 26.36
CA TRP A 132 62.44 -51.58 27.34
C TRP A 132 63.43 -50.72 28.21
N HIS A 133 64.05 -51.12 29.33
CA HIS A 133 63.62 -51.65 30.63
C HIS A 133 64.74 -51.30 31.65
N ASP A 134 64.40 -50.59 32.73
CA ASP A 134 65.00 -50.76 34.07
C ASP A 134 63.87 -50.49 35.09
N GLU A 135 63.23 -51.57 35.52
CA GLU A 135 61.86 -51.76 35.06
C GLU A 135 60.79 -51.14 35.95
N HIS A 136 60.97 -51.03 37.25
CA HIS A 136 59.80 -50.75 38.10
C HIS A 136 59.47 -49.25 38.17
N GLU A 137 60.42 -48.40 38.55
CA GLU A 137 60.18 -46.95 38.58
C GLU A 137 60.06 -46.35 37.18
N LEU A 138 60.84 -46.85 36.21
CA LEU A 138 60.74 -46.40 34.82
C LEU A 138 59.46 -46.91 34.13
N ALA A 139 58.99 -48.14 34.38
CA ALA A 139 57.71 -48.59 33.83
C ALA A 139 56.53 -47.89 34.49
N LEU A 140 56.58 -47.59 35.80
CA LEU A 140 55.56 -46.76 36.45
C LEU A 140 55.54 -45.34 35.88
N ALA A 141 56.71 -44.73 35.66
CA ALA A 141 56.81 -43.44 34.98
C ALA A 141 56.32 -43.51 33.52
N LYS A 142 56.61 -44.61 32.81
CA LYS A 142 56.18 -44.83 31.43
C LYS A 142 54.67 -45.00 31.32
N GLU A 143 54.10 -45.84 32.18
CA GLU A 143 52.66 -46.06 32.27
C GLU A 143 51.95 -44.76 32.71
N GLY A 144 52.55 -44.01 33.64
CA GLY A 144 52.10 -42.68 34.04
C GLY A 144 52.06 -41.69 32.88
N LEU A 145 53.16 -41.55 32.13
CA LEU A 145 53.21 -40.70 30.94
C LEU A 145 52.26 -41.18 29.85
N GLN A 146 52.16 -42.48 29.61
CA GLN A 146 51.24 -43.06 28.63
C GLN A 146 49.78 -42.73 28.99
N LYS A 147 49.40 -42.88 30.26
CA LYS A 147 48.06 -42.47 30.75
C LYS A 147 47.80 -40.97 30.58
N ILE A 148 48.83 -40.12 30.69
CA ILE A 148 48.70 -38.68 30.45
C ILE A 148 48.55 -38.42 28.94
N PHE A 149 49.34 -39.07 28.09
CA PHE A 149 49.25 -38.96 26.63
C PHE A 149 47.91 -39.48 26.07
N ASP A 150 47.41 -40.60 26.59
CA ASP A 150 46.10 -41.18 26.21
C ASP A 150 44.94 -40.23 26.52
N ARG A 151 45.11 -39.34 27.52
CA ARG A 151 44.13 -38.29 27.87
C ARG A 151 44.22 -37.05 26.99
N GLY A 152 45.22 -36.96 26.11
CA GLY A 152 45.46 -35.83 25.21
C GLY A 152 46.14 -34.63 25.87
N LEU A 153 46.56 -33.67 25.05
CA LEU A 153 47.30 -32.48 25.50
C LEU A 153 46.49 -31.62 26.48
N GLU A 154 45.15 -31.66 26.39
CA GLU A 154 44.27 -30.93 27.30
C GLU A 154 44.36 -31.42 28.76
N ALA A 155 44.83 -32.65 29.01
CA ALA A 155 44.99 -33.16 30.36
C ALA A 155 46.03 -32.38 31.18
N LEU A 156 47.01 -31.78 30.50
CA LEU A 156 48.00 -30.90 31.11
C LEU A 156 47.41 -29.54 31.52
N ALA A 157 46.13 -29.25 31.27
CA ALA A 157 45.46 -28.09 31.87
C ALA A 157 45.42 -28.18 33.40
N ASP A 158 45.39 -29.40 33.93
CA ASP A 158 45.31 -29.68 35.35
C ASP A 158 46.71 -29.60 35.98
N HIS A 159 46.86 -28.74 36.99
CA HIS A 159 48.13 -28.55 37.70
C HIS A 159 48.68 -29.86 38.26
N GLN A 160 47.81 -30.75 38.76
CA GLN A 160 48.23 -32.02 39.33
C GLN A 160 48.78 -32.96 38.25
N VAL A 161 48.15 -32.97 37.07
CA VAL A 161 48.62 -33.76 35.91
C VAL A 161 49.91 -33.18 35.34
N GLN A 162 50.11 -31.86 35.33
CA GLN A 162 51.40 -31.24 34.97
C GLN A 162 52.53 -31.65 35.92
N LYS A 163 52.26 -31.66 37.23
CA LYS A 163 53.23 -32.10 38.25
C LYS A 163 53.62 -33.56 38.04
N GLU A 164 52.65 -34.43 37.79
CA GLU A 164 52.86 -35.84 37.48
C GLU A 164 53.67 -36.01 36.18
N PHE A 165 53.32 -35.26 35.13
CA PHE A 165 54.05 -35.26 33.86
C PHE A 165 55.53 -34.86 34.03
N LEU A 166 55.81 -33.78 34.75
CA LEU A 166 57.17 -33.31 35.02
C LEU A 166 57.94 -34.31 35.89
N ALA A 167 57.30 -34.90 36.90
CA ALA A 167 57.90 -35.91 37.76
C ALA A 167 58.28 -37.17 36.98
N TYR A 168 57.37 -37.71 36.16
CA TYR A 168 57.65 -38.88 35.32
C TYR A 168 58.69 -38.57 34.24
N SER A 169 58.66 -37.38 33.63
CA SER A 169 59.66 -36.95 32.64
C SER A 169 61.06 -36.81 33.26
N ALA A 170 61.16 -36.30 34.50
CA ALA A 170 62.43 -36.17 35.21
C ALA A 170 63.07 -37.56 35.51
N ILE A 171 62.26 -38.56 35.85
CA ILE A 171 62.72 -39.96 36.03
C ILE A 171 63.30 -40.50 34.72
N PHE A 172 62.66 -40.22 33.58
CA PHE A 172 63.15 -40.60 32.25
C PHE A 172 64.47 -39.92 31.87
N LEU A 173 64.63 -38.64 32.21
CA LEU A 173 65.83 -37.85 31.88
C LEU A 173 67.04 -38.17 32.78
N ALA A 174 66.83 -38.79 33.94
CA ALA A 174 67.88 -39.19 34.87
C ALA A 174 68.63 -40.48 34.45
N TYR A 175 68.10 -41.24 33.49
CA TYR A 175 68.75 -42.44 32.94
C TYR A 175 69.67 -42.08 31.75
N PRO A 176 70.77 -42.83 31.50
CA PRO A 176 71.68 -42.58 30.38
C PRO A 176 70.93 -42.73 29.05
N CYS A 177 70.57 -41.61 28.44
CA CYS A 177 69.53 -41.55 27.43
C CYS A 177 70.08 -41.45 25.98
N PRO A 178 69.44 -42.09 24.98
CA PRO A 178 69.66 -41.85 23.56
C PRO A 178 69.30 -40.40 23.16
N SER A 179 69.86 -39.95 22.04
CA SER A 179 69.78 -38.58 21.49
C SER A 179 68.37 -38.02 21.22
N GLU A 180 67.33 -38.84 21.34
CA GLU A 180 65.94 -38.60 20.92
C GLU A 180 65.04 -37.95 22.01
N LEU A 181 65.45 -37.92 23.29
CA LEU A 181 64.64 -37.36 24.39
C LEU A 181 65.01 -35.92 24.79
N LYS A 182 65.83 -35.23 23.99
CA LYS A 182 66.08 -33.79 24.17
C LYS A 182 64.80 -32.97 24.09
N ASP A 183 63.82 -33.45 23.31
CA ASP A 183 62.54 -32.80 23.09
C ASP A 183 61.62 -32.84 24.32
N LEU A 184 61.73 -33.85 25.19
CA LEU A 184 60.99 -33.87 26.47
C LEU A 184 61.53 -32.84 27.47
N SER A 185 62.86 -32.65 27.47
CA SER A 185 63.49 -31.66 28.35
C SER A 185 63.10 -30.23 27.94
N SER A 186 63.00 -29.95 26.64
CA SER A 186 62.58 -28.64 26.13
C SER A 186 61.08 -28.43 26.28
N PHE A 187 60.25 -29.46 26.07
CA PHE A 187 58.79 -29.40 26.26
C PHE A 187 58.39 -29.18 27.73
N GLY A 188 59.19 -29.67 28.69
CA GLY A 188 58.97 -29.43 30.12
C GLY A 188 59.24 -27.98 30.56
N VAL A 189 60.10 -27.25 29.83
CA VAL A 189 60.42 -25.85 30.13
C VAL A 189 59.24 -24.98 29.68
N ASN A 190 58.64 -24.21 30.61
CA ASN A 190 57.45 -23.37 30.38
C ASN A 190 56.15 -24.13 30.07
N LEU A 191 56.08 -25.43 30.37
CA LEU A 191 54.91 -26.29 30.09
C LEU A 191 53.56 -25.69 30.52
N SER A 192 53.50 -25.05 31.68
CA SER A 192 52.27 -24.42 32.17
C SER A 192 51.83 -23.23 31.30
N GLU A 193 52.76 -22.42 30.82
CA GLU A 193 52.47 -21.25 29.99
C GLU A 193 52.06 -21.69 28.58
N GLU A 194 52.79 -22.64 27.98
CA GLU A 194 52.50 -23.19 26.66
C GLU A 194 51.17 -23.95 26.62
N THR A 195 50.88 -24.76 27.64
CA THR A 195 49.61 -25.49 27.73
C THR A 195 48.42 -24.54 27.90
N SER A 196 48.57 -23.50 28.74
CA SER A 196 47.54 -22.46 28.89
C SER A 196 47.33 -21.70 27.57
N ALA A 197 48.41 -21.35 26.87
CA ALA A 197 48.34 -20.69 25.56
C ALA A 197 47.68 -21.59 24.50
N PHE A 198 47.99 -22.88 24.48
CA PHE A 198 47.38 -23.87 23.59
C PHE A 198 45.88 -24.01 23.81
N LEU A 199 45.44 -24.17 25.06
CA LEU A 199 44.00 -24.26 25.39
C LEU A 199 43.26 -22.97 25.04
N GLN A 200 43.89 -21.82 25.28
CA GLN A 200 43.33 -20.54 24.88
C GLN A 200 43.20 -20.44 23.35
N ALA A 201 44.19 -20.93 22.59
CA ALA A 201 44.13 -20.99 21.13
C ALA A 201 43.04 -21.95 20.64
N GLN A 202 42.89 -23.14 21.24
CA GLN A 202 41.84 -24.09 20.91
C GLN A 202 40.44 -23.52 21.18
N HIS A 203 40.24 -22.84 22.31
CA HIS A 203 39.00 -22.13 22.61
C HIS A 203 38.71 -21.03 21.57
N LYS A 204 39.71 -20.21 21.23
CA LYS A 204 39.58 -19.18 20.17
C LYS A 204 39.21 -19.78 18.83
N LEU A 205 39.81 -20.91 18.43
CA LEU A 205 39.48 -21.65 17.21
C LEU A 205 38.05 -22.18 17.23
N LYS A 206 37.58 -22.71 18.37
CA LYS A 206 36.20 -23.17 18.52
C LYS A 206 35.19 -22.02 18.40
N VAL A 207 35.48 -20.87 19.02
CA VAL A 207 34.68 -19.65 18.90
C VAL A 207 34.65 -19.17 17.44
N ALA A 208 35.79 -19.16 16.76
CA ALA A 208 35.89 -18.77 15.35
C ALA A 208 35.07 -19.72 14.44
N SER A 209 35.14 -21.03 14.68
CA SER A 209 34.34 -22.03 13.96
C SER A 209 32.84 -21.82 14.14
N ASN A 210 32.39 -21.61 15.39
CA ASN A 210 30.99 -21.33 15.68
C ASN A 210 30.51 -20.01 15.04
N LEU A 211 31.34 -18.98 15.05
CA LEU A 211 31.06 -17.70 14.40
C LEU A 211 30.96 -17.86 12.87
N SER A 212 31.87 -18.60 12.26
CA SER A 212 31.87 -18.91 10.82
C SER A 212 30.59 -19.63 10.39
N ALA A 213 30.15 -20.63 11.17
CA ALA A 213 28.88 -21.32 10.93
C ALA A 213 27.67 -20.36 11.04
N SER A 214 27.64 -19.50 12.07
CA SER A 214 26.59 -18.49 12.26
C SER A 214 26.54 -17.47 11.12
N VAL A 215 27.69 -16.97 10.66
CA VAL A 215 27.78 -16.06 9.50
C VAL A 215 27.27 -16.72 8.23
N THR A 216 27.65 -17.98 8.00
CA THR A 216 27.20 -18.75 6.82
C THR A 216 25.68 -18.93 6.82
N GLN A 217 25.09 -19.26 7.98
CA GLN A 217 23.64 -19.37 8.13
C GLN A 217 22.94 -18.03 7.86
N LYS A 218 23.45 -16.91 8.41
CA LYS A 218 22.88 -15.58 8.18
C LYS A 218 22.97 -15.15 6.71
N LYS A 219 24.10 -15.43 6.03
CA LYS A 219 24.24 -15.18 4.59
C LYS A 219 23.23 -15.96 3.76
N PHE A 220 22.94 -17.21 4.13
CA PHE A 220 21.91 -18.00 3.47
C PHE A 220 20.51 -17.37 3.60
N VAL A 221 20.13 -16.93 4.80
CA VAL A 221 18.85 -16.25 5.03
C VAL A 221 18.74 -14.96 4.22
N LEU A 222 19.81 -14.14 4.22
CA LEU A 222 19.85 -12.91 3.44
C LEU A 222 19.69 -13.15 1.92
N ARG A 223 20.32 -14.19 1.38
CA ARG A 223 20.11 -14.59 -0.03
C ARG A 223 18.66 -14.94 -0.33
N GLN A 224 18.00 -15.68 0.56
CA GLN A 224 16.59 -16.02 0.38
C GLN A 224 15.69 -14.78 0.42
N GLN A 225 15.95 -13.86 1.36
CA GLN A 225 15.20 -12.60 1.46
C GLN A 225 15.42 -11.70 0.24
N ALA A 226 16.65 -11.65 -0.28
CA ALA A 226 16.98 -10.90 -1.50
C ALA A 226 16.18 -11.38 -2.71
N SER A 227 16.09 -12.71 -2.87
CA SER A 227 15.30 -13.31 -3.94
C SER A 227 13.81 -12.96 -3.83
N LYS A 228 13.24 -13.07 -2.62
CA LYS A 228 11.82 -12.73 -2.38
C LYS A 228 11.54 -11.25 -2.64
N TYR A 229 12.44 -10.36 -2.23
CA TYR A 229 12.29 -8.94 -2.52
C TYR A 229 12.27 -8.65 -4.02
N ALA A 230 13.16 -9.28 -4.80
CA ALA A 230 13.20 -9.09 -6.25
C ALA A 230 11.90 -9.51 -6.93
N GLU A 231 11.30 -10.62 -6.49
CA GLU A 231 10.01 -11.11 -7.00
C GLU A 231 8.87 -10.13 -6.67
N VAL A 232 8.75 -9.74 -5.40
CA VAL A 232 7.73 -8.76 -4.95
C VAL A 232 7.90 -7.42 -5.65
N LYS A 233 9.14 -6.96 -5.85
CA LYS A 233 9.44 -5.72 -6.59
C LYS A 233 8.90 -5.78 -8.02
N LYS A 234 9.07 -6.92 -8.71
CA LYS A 234 8.55 -7.11 -10.06
C LYS A 234 7.02 -7.05 -10.10
N GLU A 235 6.35 -7.66 -9.13
CA GLU A 235 4.88 -7.63 -9.02
C GLU A 235 4.34 -6.22 -8.75
N ILE A 236 5.03 -5.46 -7.89
CA ILE A 236 4.66 -4.06 -7.59
C ILE A 236 4.75 -3.22 -8.87
N LEU A 237 5.86 -3.31 -9.61
CA LEU A 237 6.04 -2.55 -10.86
C LEU A 237 4.97 -2.91 -11.91
N ALA A 238 4.65 -4.19 -12.06
CA ALA A 238 3.59 -4.64 -12.97
C ALA A 238 2.20 -4.13 -12.53
N THR A 239 1.96 -4.02 -11.23
CA THR A 239 0.72 -3.47 -10.67
C THR A 239 0.63 -1.97 -10.91
N ASP A 240 1.72 -1.23 -10.74
CA ASP A 240 1.77 0.21 -11.01
C ASP A 240 1.49 0.54 -12.47
N GLU A 241 2.01 -0.26 -13.41
CA GLU A 241 1.71 -0.13 -14.83
C GLU A 241 0.21 -0.34 -15.11
N LYS A 242 -0.41 -1.37 -14.53
CA LYS A 242 -1.86 -1.60 -14.63
C LYS A 242 -2.65 -0.43 -14.06
N VAL A 243 -2.24 0.11 -12.91
CA VAL A 243 -2.88 1.27 -12.30
C VAL A 243 -2.77 2.51 -13.20
N ALA A 244 -1.61 2.74 -13.83
CA ALA A 244 -1.43 3.83 -14.78
C ALA A 244 -2.37 3.70 -16.00
N ASN A 245 -2.48 2.50 -16.56
CA ASN A 245 -3.39 2.21 -17.67
C ASN A 245 -4.86 2.43 -17.29
N LEU A 246 -5.29 1.94 -16.12
CA LEU A 246 -6.65 2.16 -15.61
C LEU A 246 -6.93 3.65 -15.37
N LYS A 247 -5.96 4.41 -14.83
CA LYS A 247 -6.10 5.86 -14.66
C LYS A 247 -6.25 6.58 -16.01
N ALA A 248 -5.57 6.13 -17.06
CA ALA A 248 -5.72 6.68 -18.39
C ALA A 248 -7.11 6.39 -18.96
N MET A 249 -7.61 5.16 -18.82
CA MET A 249 -8.96 4.77 -19.25
C MET A 249 -10.05 5.56 -18.52
N ILE A 250 -9.89 5.81 -17.21
CA ILE A 250 -10.83 6.63 -16.44
C ILE A 250 -10.90 8.04 -17.00
N LYS A 251 -9.76 8.66 -17.31
CA LYS A 251 -9.73 10.01 -17.90
C LYS A 251 -10.41 10.09 -19.27
N GLU A 252 -10.28 9.04 -20.09
CA GLU A 252 -10.96 8.96 -21.37
C GLU A 252 -12.48 8.89 -21.18
N LEU A 253 -12.96 8.01 -20.31
CA LEU A 253 -14.38 7.88 -19.98
C LEU A 253 -14.96 9.18 -19.39
N GLU A 254 -14.21 9.90 -18.56
CA GLU A 254 -14.61 11.22 -18.04
C GLU A 254 -14.80 12.25 -19.17
N SER A 255 -13.95 12.20 -20.20
CA SER A 255 -14.07 13.06 -21.39
C SER A 255 -15.30 12.69 -22.23
N GLU A 256 -15.56 11.39 -22.44
CA GLU A 256 -16.74 10.90 -23.14
C GLU A 256 -18.04 11.29 -22.44
N ILE A 257 -18.12 11.12 -21.11
CA ILE A 257 -19.28 11.51 -20.30
C ILE A 257 -19.57 13.01 -20.48
N LYS A 258 -18.55 13.85 -20.40
CA LYS A 258 -18.71 15.31 -20.58
C LYS A 258 -19.24 15.67 -21.98
N ASN A 259 -18.83 14.94 -23.01
CA ASN A 259 -19.35 15.15 -24.37
C ASN A 259 -20.82 14.72 -24.50
N LEU A 260 -21.17 13.57 -23.90
CA LEU A 260 -22.55 13.09 -23.87
C LEU A 260 -23.47 14.05 -23.09
N GLU A 261 -23.01 14.61 -21.98
CA GLU A 261 -23.75 15.64 -21.21
C GLU A 261 -24.03 16.90 -22.06
N ALA A 262 -23.04 17.36 -22.83
CA ALA A 262 -23.23 18.51 -23.73
C ALA A 262 -24.21 18.19 -24.88
N SER A 263 -24.14 16.98 -25.42
CA SER A 263 -25.06 16.50 -26.46
C SER A 263 -26.50 16.39 -25.93
N LEU A 264 -26.66 15.89 -24.69
CA LEU A 264 -27.96 15.81 -24.02
C LEU A 264 -28.57 17.20 -23.80
N ALA A 265 -27.80 18.15 -23.27
CA ALA A 265 -28.27 19.52 -23.06
C ALA A 265 -28.74 20.19 -24.37
N THR A 266 -28.06 19.91 -25.47
CA THR A 266 -28.46 20.39 -26.81
C THR A 266 -29.79 19.78 -27.24
N ALA A 267 -29.93 18.45 -27.10
CA ALA A 267 -31.18 17.75 -27.44
C ALA A 267 -32.36 18.20 -26.57
N GLU A 268 -32.13 18.49 -25.29
CA GLU A 268 -33.16 19.03 -24.39
C GLU A 268 -33.64 20.42 -24.81
N SER A 269 -32.72 21.31 -25.21
CA SER A 269 -33.07 22.62 -25.74
C SER A 269 -33.85 22.53 -27.05
N ASP A 270 -33.47 21.64 -27.96
CA ASP A 270 -34.18 21.47 -29.23
C ASP A 270 -35.58 20.85 -29.04
N ARG A 271 -35.73 19.96 -28.06
CA ARG A 271 -37.04 19.46 -27.63
C ARG A 271 -37.94 20.58 -27.11
N GLU A 272 -37.40 21.52 -26.33
CA GLU A 272 -38.16 22.67 -25.81
C GLU A 272 -38.66 23.57 -26.94
N LYS A 273 -37.79 23.90 -27.91
CA LYS A 273 -38.19 24.64 -29.13
C LYS A 273 -39.29 23.91 -29.91
N THR A 274 -39.18 22.59 -30.00
CA THR A 274 -40.21 21.77 -30.68
C THR A 274 -41.55 21.85 -29.96
N HIS A 275 -41.54 21.86 -28.62
CA HIS A 275 -42.76 22.03 -27.82
C HIS A 275 -43.40 23.40 -28.03
N GLU A 276 -42.60 24.48 -28.06
CA GLU A 276 -43.09 25.84 -28.33
C GLU A 276 -43.75 25.95 -29.72
N VAL A 277 -43.17 25.29 -30.73
CA VAL A 277 -43.77 25.21 -32.07
C VAL A 277 -45.10 24.44 -32.03
N LEU A 278 -45.17 23.33 -31.28
CA LEU A 278 -46.41 22.57 -31.12
C LEU A 278 -47.50 23.40 -30.43
N ASP A 279 -47.18 24.14 -29.38
CA ASP A 279 -48.13 25.02 -28.67
C ASP A 279 -48.65 26.14 -29.60
N THR A 280 -47.79 26.67 -30.47
CA THR A 280 -48.16 27.64 -31.50
C THR A 280 -49.14 27.03 -32.50
N ILE A 281 -48.86 25.83 -32.99
CA ILE A 281 -49.73 25.10 -33.92
C ILE A 281 -51.08 24.81 -33.26
N ASP A 282 -51.10 24.33 -32.01
CA ASP A 282 -52.32 24.03 -31.26
C ASP A 282 -53.21 25.28 -31.11
N THR A 283 -52.60 26.42 -30.78
CA THR A 283 -53.30 27.72 -30.69
C THR A 283 -53.90 28.13 -32.04
N GLN A 284 -53.14 28.00 -33.14
CA GLN A 284 -53.60 28.32 -34.49
C GLN A 284 -54.76 27.41 -34.93
N VAL A 285 -54.62 26.09 -34.73
CA VAL A 285 -55.65 25.10 -35.07
C VAL A 285 -56.92 25.35 -34.27
N THR A 286 -56.80 25.61 -32.97
CA THR A 286 -57.92 25.95 -32.10
C THR A 286 -58.65 27.20 -32.60
N THR A 287 -57.91 28.26 -32.95
CA THR A 287 -58.48 29.50 -33.47
C THR A 287 -59.25 29.27 -34.78
N VAL A 288 -58.66 28.55 -35.74
CA VAL A 288 -59.30 28.25 -37.02
C VAL A 288 -60.54 27.37 -36.84
N ARG A 289 -60.46 26.36 -35.96
CA ARG A 289 -61.60 25.49 -35.63
C ARG A 289 -62.75 26.30 -35.07
N ASP A 290 -62.50 27.16 -34.09
CA ASP A 290 -63.55 27.93 -33.42
C ASP A 290 -64.19 28.95 -34.38
N GLY A 291 -63.37 29.56 -35.27
CA GLY A 291 -63.87 30.39 -36.37
C GLY A 291 -64.78 29.61 -37.32
N LEU A 292 -64.35 28.42 -37.77
CA LEU A 292 -65.15 27.57 -38.64
C LEU A 292 -66.48 27.13 -38.00
N VAL A 293 -66.47 26.82 -36.71
CA VAL A 293 -67.69 26.49 -35.95
C VAL A 293 -68.67 27.67 -35.96
N SER A 294 -68.17 28.89 -35.75
CA SER A 294 -68.97 30.11 -35.81
C SER A 294 -69.56 30.34 -37.22
N ASP A 295 -68.73 30.23 -38.26
CA ASP A 295 -69.16 30.40 -39.65
C ASP A 295 -70.22 29.38 -40.06
N LEU A 296 -70.05 28.12 -39.63
CA LEU A 296 -71.02 27.05 -39.91
C LEU A 296 -72.37 27.30 -39.21
N ALA A 297 -72.35 27.82 -37.98
CA ALA A 297 -73.55 28.21 -37.26
C ALA A 297 -74.28 29.37 -37.97
N GLN A 298 -73.54 30.38 -38.45
CA GLN A 298 -74.10 31.49 -39.21
C GLN A 298 -74.68 31.02 -40.56
N ALA A 299 -73.97 30.17 -41.30
CA ALA A 299 -74.45 29.60 -42.56
C ALA A 299 -75.76 28.82 -42.36
N SER A 300 -75.84 28.02 -41.30
CA SER A 300 -77.05 27.26 -40.94
C SER A 300 -78.24 28.19 -40.63
N ALA A 301 -78.00 29.30 -39.92
CA ALA A 301 -79.04 30.29 -39.63
C ALA A 301 -79.53 31.01 -40.90
N MET A 302 -78.62 31.29 -41.84
CA MET A 302 -78.95 31.93 -43.12
C MET A 302 -79.71 31.01 -44.08
N GLU A 303 -79.56 29.69 -43.97
CA GLU A 303 -80.14 28.74 -44.92
C GLU A 303 -81.66 28.92 -45.12
N GLY A 304 -82.39 29.14 -44.02
CA GLY A 304 -83.83 29.41 -44.07
C GLY A 304 -84.17 30.73 -44.77
N MET A 305 -83.41 31.79 -44.49
CA MET A 305 -83.58 33.10 -45.13
C MET A 305 -83.24 33.04 -46.62
N THR A 306 -82.17 32.35 -47.00
CA THR A 306 -81.76 32.16 -48.40
C THR A 306 -82.81 31.38 -49.17
N ARG A 307 -83.39 30.33 -48.57
CA ARG A 307 -84.47 29.54 -49.19
C ARG A 307 -85.71 30.40 -49.44
N ALA A 308 -86.16 31.15 -48.44
CA ALA A 308 -87.30 32.05 -48.57
C ALA A 308 -87.05 33.18 -49.59
N ALA A 309 -85.85 33.76 -49.60
CA ALA A 309 -85.46 34.78 -50.57
C ALA A 309 -85.46 34.23 -52.01
N ASN A 310 -84.94 33.02 -52.22
CA ASN A 310 -84.98 32.35 -53.52
C ASN A 310 -86.42 32.11 -53.99
N GLU A 311 -87.30 31.58 -53.13
CA GLU A 311 -88.72 31.38 -53.45
C GLU A 311 -89.40 32.70 -53.88
N LEU A 312 -89.15 33.80 -53.14
CA LEU A 312 -89.68 35.11 -53.47
C LEU A 312 -89.16 35.64 -54.82
N VAL A 313 -87.87 35.51 -55.09
CA VAL A 313 -87.26 35.92 -56.37
C VAL A 313 -87.88 35.11 -57.52
N THR A 314 -87.99 33.79 -57.38
CA THR A 314 -88.63 32.92 -58.39
C THR A 314 -90.09 33.33 -58.63
N GLN A 315 -90.84 33.60 -57.56
CA GLN A 315 -92.23 34.05 -57.67
C GLN A 315 -92.35 35.39 -58.42
N ARG A 316 -91.51 36.37 -58.08
CA ARG A 316 -91.48 37.69 -58.75
C ARG A 316 -91.05 37.58 -60.21
N GLN A 317 -90.07 36.74 -60.51
CA GLN A 317 -89.61 36.50 -61.88
C GLN A 317 -90.73 35.89 -62.73
N SER A 318 -91.43 34.88 -62.22
CA SER A 318 -92.57 34.25 -62.90
C SER A 318 -93.71 35.26 -63.17
N ALA A 319 -94.03 36.10 -62.17
CA ALA A 319 -95.03 37.15 -62.33
C ALA A 319 -94.63 38.16 -63.41
N TRP A 320 -93.35 38.56 -63.46
CA TRP A 320 -92.81 39.45 -64.47
C TRP A 320 -92.86 38.86 -65.88
N ASP A 321 -92.45 37.59 -66.04
CA ASP A 321 -92.46 36.91 -67.34
C ASP A 321 -93.91 36.71 -67.84
N SER A 322 -94.86 36.42 -66.94
CA SER A 322 -96.29 36.40 -67.27
C SER A 322 -96.76 37.76 -67.75
N LEU A 323 -96.42 38.85 -67.04
CA LEU A 323 -96.80 40.22 -67.42
C LEU A 323 -96.23 40.60 -68.80
N ARG A 324 -94.94 40.30 -69.03
CA ARG A 324 -94.28 40.51 -70.33
C ARG A 324 -95.00 39.75 -71.45
N THR A 325 -95.37 38.49 -71.21
CA THR A 325 -96.06 37.66 -72.19
C THR A 325 -97.46 38.20 -72.51
N THR A 326 -98.21 38.66 -71.50
CA THR A 326 -99.52 39.29 -71.70
C THR A 326 -99.39 40.61 -72.47
N PHE A 327 -98.40 41.43 -72.14
CA PHE A 327 -98.13 42.69 -72.84
C PHE A 327 -97.77 42.45 -74.32
N ALA A 328 -96.94 41.44 -74.60
CA ALA A 328 -96.58 41.04 -75.97
C ALA A 328 -97.74 40.45 -76.79
N LYS A 329 -98.87 40.09 -76.16
CA LYS A 329 -100.10 39.64 -76.85
C LYS A 329 -101.08 40.79 -77.12
N LEU A 330 -100.89 41.94 -76.47
CA LEU A 330 -101.76 43.12 -76.58
C LEU A 330 -101.33 44.08 -77.71
N PHE A 331 -100.15 43.84 -78.30
CA PHE A 331 -99.58 44.55 -79.46
C PHE A 331 -99.11 43.52 -80.49
#